data_AF-W1DID3-F1
#
_entry.id   AF-W1DID3-F1
#
_cell.length_a   1.000
_cell.length_b   1.000
_cell.length_c   1.000
_cell.angle_alpha   90.00
_cell.angle_beta   90.00
_cell.angle_gamma   90.00
#
_symmetry.space_group_name_H-M   'P 1'
#
loop_
_entity.id
_entity.type
_entity.pdbx_description
1 polymer ?
#
loop_
_entity_poly.entity_id
_entity_poly.type
_entity_poly.pdbx_seq_one_letter_code
_entity_poly.pdbx_strand_id
1 'polypeptide(L)'
;MLTGKQLRPRQALKAGLVDEVVPQAILLQAAVELALKGRPTSREVSVRERVLAGPLGRHLLFQFVGKQTQRKTQGNYPAVKRILQVVENGLAHGCSSGYAEEARAFGELAMSPQSQALRSIFFASTDLKKDPGAEAGPGPLRSVAVLGGGLMGGGIAYVTACKGGLPVRIKDIQPRGINHALKYSWDLLNKQVRQRRLRPVERDRQMALISGTTDYQGFAHRDVVIEAVFEDLALKQRMVSEVEQYGGPQTIFASNTSSLPIGDIAAHASRPGQVIGLHFFQSGGKNAAG
;
A
#
# COMPACT_ATOMS: atom_id res chain seq x y z
N MET A 1 18.83 -3.12 6.04
CA MET A 1 19.43 -3.87 4.91
C MET A 1 18.55 -5.04 4.49
N LEU A 2 18.37 -6.10 5.30
CA LEU A 2 17.71 -7.36 4.89
C LEU A 2 16.25 -7.23 4.41
N THR A 3 15.50 -6.26 4.91
CA THR A 3 14.07 -6.08 4.56
C THR A 3 13.83 -5.05 3.46
N GLY A 4 14.86 -4.32 3.02
CA GLY A 4 14.70 -3.19 2.09
C GLY A 4 13.79 -2.06 2.58
N LYS A 5 13.43 -2.03 3.87
CA LYS A 5 12.43 -1.12 4.41
C LYS A 5 12.93 0.33 4.45
N GLN A 6 12.13 1.25 3.93
CA GLN A 6 12.34 2.68 4.09
C GLN A 6 12.00 3.15 5.51
N LEU A 7 12.82 4.04 6.07
CA LEU A 7 12.62 4.61 7.40
C LEU A 7 12.10 6.04 7.29
N ARG A 8 11.09 6.38 8.12
CA ARG A 8 10.62 7.77 8.25
C ARG A 8 11.70 8.62 8.94
N PRO A 9 11.75 9.95 8.74
CA PRO A 9 12.78 10.82 9.30
C PRO A 9 13.01 10.62 10.81
N ARG A 10 11.94 10.60 11.62
CA ARG A 10 12.04 10.35 13.07
C ARG A 10 12.60 8.97 13.44
N GLN A 11 12.33 7.96 12.61
CA GLN A 11 12.86 6.61 12.82
C GLN A 11 14.35 6.54 12.45
N ALA A 12 14.74 7.24 11.37
CA ALA A 12 16.15 7.37 10.97
C ALA A 12 16.98 8.09 12.03
N LEU A 13 16.44 9.17 12.62
CA LEU A 13 17.07 9.90 13.73
C LEU A 13 17.27 8.99 14.95
N LYS A 14 16.23 8.26 15.36
CA LYS A 14 16.32 7.30 16.47
C LYS A 14 17.33 6.17 16.21
N ALA A 15 17.46 5.75 14.95
CA ALA A 15 18.45 4.76 14.53
C ALA A 15 19.88 5.36 14.44
N GLY A 16 20.01 6.69 14.43
CA GLY A 16 21.27 7.41 14.20
C GLY A 16 21.80 7.33 12.78
N LEU A 17 20.90 7.18 11.80
CA LEU A 17 21.25 7.30 10.38
C LEU A 17 21.30 8.76 9.92
N VAL A 18 20.66 9.66 10.67
CA VAL A 18 20.68 11.10 10.46
C VAL A 18 20.91 11.77 11.81
N ASP A 19 21.59 12.90 11.81
CA ASP A 19 21.92 13.65 13.03
C ASP A 19 20.77 14.55 13.48
N GLU A 20 20.00 15.11 12.53
CA GLU A 20 18.90 16.03 12.81
C GLU A 20 17.74 15.87 11.81
N VAL A 21 16.52 16.25 12.23
CA VAL A 21 15.32 16.27 11.38
C VAL A 21 14.65 17.63 11.50
N VAL A 22 14.65 18.38 10.40
CA VAL A 22 14.10 19.74 10.32
C VAL A 22 13.01 19.86 9.24
N PRO A 23 12.15 20.88 9.31
CA PRO A 23 11.24 21.23 8.20
C PRO A 23 12.01 21.53 6.91
N GLN A 24 11.42 21.19 5.76
CA GLN A 24 12.06 21.37 4.44
C GLN A 24 12.51 22.82 4.19
N ALA A 25 11.75 23.81 4.70
CA ALA A 25 12.04 25.23 4.52
C ALA A 25 13.40 25.67 5.09
N ILE A 26 13.91 24.99 6.13
CA ILE A 26 15.17 25.35 6.78
C ILE A 26 16.27 24.30 6.56
N LEU A 27 16.04 23.31 5.70
CA LEU A 27 16.93 22.16 5.53
C LEU A 27 18.35 22.57 5.11
N LEU A 28 18.45 23.46 4.11
CA LEU A 28 19.75 23.94 3.63
C LEU A 28 20.48 24.76 4.69
N GLN A 29 19.76 25.64 5.38
CA GLN A 29 20.33 26.47 6.44
C GLN A 29 20.89 25.60 7.58
N ALA A 30 20.11 24.64 8.08
CA ALA A 30 20.54 23.72 9.12
C ALA A 30 21.77 22.90 8.69
N ALA A 31 21.81 22.44 7.43
CA ALA A 31 22.96 21.70 6.90
C ALA A 31 24.23 22.56 6.84
N VAL A 32 24.12 23.83 6.42
CA VAL A 32 25.26 24.78 6.38
C VAL A 32 25.77 25.06 7.80
N GLU A 33 24.86 25.35 8.73
CA GLU A 33 25.23 25.58 10.14
C GLU A 33 25.95 24.38 10.75
N LEU A 34 25.49 23.15 10.44
CA LEU A 34 26.13 21.93 10.93
C LEU A 34 27.51 21.70 10.30
N ALA A 35 27.66 21.97 9.00
CA ALA A 35 28.95 21.87 8.32
C ALA A 35 29.98 22.86 8.89
N LEU A 36 29.56 24.09 9.21
CA LEU A 36 30.43 25.13 9.78
C LEU A 36 30.84 24.85 11.24
N LYS A 37 29.99 24.19 12.03
CA LYS A 37 30.32 23.78 13.41
C LYS A 37 31.38 22.67 13.49
N GLY A 38 31.69 22.02 12.36
CA GLY A 38 32.60 20.88 12.31
C GLY A 38 31.92 19.55 12.64
N ARG A 39 32.59 18.45 12.30
CA ARG A 39 32.04 17.09 12.42
C ARG A 39 31.81 16.78 13.91
N PRO A 40 30.58 16.44 14.36
CA PRO A 40 30.36 16.06 15.74
C PRO A 40 31.26 14.86 16.09
N THR A 41 31.86 14.88 17.29
CA THR A 41 32.63 13.76 17.82
C THR A 41 31.76 12.51 17.83
N SER A 42 32.33 11.39 17.37
CA SER A 42 31.68 10.10 17.22
C SER A 42 30.64 9.84 18.31
N ARG A 43 29.41 9.47 17.90
CA ARG A 43 28.33 9.08 18.80
C ARG A 43 28.85 8.09 19.85
N GLU A 44 28.60 8.39 21.12
CA GLU A 44 28.88 7.44 22.20
C GLU A 44 28.03 6.18 22.00
N VAL A 45 28.72 5.08 21.67
CA VAL A 45 28.08 3.77 21.48
C VAL A 45 27.63 3.27 22.85
N SER A 46 26.32 3.01 22.98
CA SER A 46 25.73 2.58 24.25
C SER A 46 26.34 1.26 24.71
N VAL A 47 26.34 1.00 26.03
CA VAL A 47 26.90 -0.24 26.60
C VAL A 47 26.28 -1.50 25.96
N ARG A 48 24.99 -1.47 25.62
CA ARG A 48 24.31 -2.58 24.93
C ARG A 48 24.83 -2.82 23.52
N GLU A 49 25.04 -1.75 22.75
CA GLU A 49 25.63 -1.85 21.41
C GLU A 49 27.07 -2.35 21.48
N ARG A 50 27.82 -1.95 22.52
CA ARG A 50 29.19 -2.41 22.77
C ARG A 50 29.25 -3.90 23.11
N VAL A 51 28.32 -4.38 23.94
CA VAL A 51 28.19 -5.80 24.30
C VAL A 51 27.75 -6.64 23.10
N LEU A 52 26.79 -6.17 22.30
CA LEU A 52 26.37 -6.83 21.06
C LEU A 52 27.45 -6.82 19.98
N ALA A 53 28.33 -5.82 19.98
CA ALA A 53 29.49 -5.76 19.11
C ALA A 53 30.64 -6.68 19.55
N GLY A 54 30.59 -7.25 20.76
CA GLY A 54 31.56 -8.24 21.24
C GLY A 54 31.48 -9.56 20.46
N PRO A 55 32.57 -10.36 20.39
CA PRO A 55 32.65 -11.55 19.53
C PRO A 55 31.50 -12.57 19.75
N LEU A 56 31.17 -12.86 21.01
CA LEU A 56 30.10 -13.81 21.37
C LEU A 56 28.69 -13.24 21.09
N GLY A 57 28.45 -11.97 21.45
CA GLY A 57 27.17 -11.31 21.20
C GLY A 57 26.85 -11.20 19.72
N ARG A 58 27.88 -10.92 18.92
CA ARG A 58 27.81 -10.84 17.48
C ARG A 58 27.49 -12.20 16.84
N HIS A 59 28.17 -13.26 17.25
CA HIS A 59 27.89 -14.60 16.74
C HIS A 59 26.43 -15.02 16.97
N LEU A 60 25.91 -14.79 18.18
CA LEU A 60 24.51 -15.06 18.51
C LEU A 60 23.53 -14.20 17.69
N LEU A 61 23.85 -12.93 17.47
CA LEU A 61 23.05 -12.04 16.63
C LEU A 61 22.96 -12.54 15.18
N PHE A 62 24.10 -12.89 14.56
CA PHE A 62 24.11 -13.42 13.19
C PHE A 62 23.35 -14.74 13.06
N GLN A 63 23.47 -15.65 14.04
CA GLN A 63 22.68 -16.88 14.05
C GLN A 63 21.18 -16.61 14.12
N PHE A 64 20.75 -15.72 15.03
CA PHE A 64 19.34 -15.37 15.19
C PHE A 64 18.77 -14.72 13.93
N VAL A 65 19.49 -13.72 13.40
CA VAL A 65 19.10 -13.01 12.19
C VAL A 65 19.09 -13.94 10.98
N GLY A 66 20.05 -14.85 10.87
CA GLY A 66 20.09 -15.89 9.84
C GLY A 66 18.86 -16.80 9.90
N LYS A 67 18.51 -17.35 11.07
CA LYS A 67 17.31 -18.19 11.25
C LYS A 67 16.02 -17.44 10.93
N GLN A 68 15.88 -16.21 11.42
CA GLN A 68 14.70 -15.38 11.16
C GLN A 68 14.56 -15.05 9.67
N THR A 69 15.68 -14.76 9.00
CA THR A 69 15.71 -14.48 7.58
C THR A 69 15.32 -15.71 6.78
N GLN A 70 15.92 -16.87 7.06
CA GLN A 70 15.63 -18.12 6.37
C GLN A 70 14.16 -18.50 6.47
N ARG A 71 13.53 -18.27 7.64
CA ARG A 71 12.09 -18.48 7.83
C ARG A 71 11.23 -17.61 6.90
N LYS A 72 11.68 -16.40 6.57
CA LYS A 72 10.95 -15.46 5.70
C LYS A 72 11.23 -15.65 4.22
N THR A 73 12.47 -15.91 3.87
CA THR A 73 12.93 -16.03 2.47
C THR A 73 12.78 -17.45 1.93
N GLN A 74 12.69 -18.44 2.81
CA GLN A 74 12.67 -19.87 2.49
C GLN A 74 13.86 -20.32 1.61
N GLY A 75 14.98 -19.57 1.64
CA GLY A 75 16.16 -19.83 0.82
C GLY A 75 16.10 -19.30 -0.62
N ASN A 76 14.97 -18.74 -1.06
CA ASN A 76 14.79 -18.29 -2.46
C ASN A 76 15.48 -16.97 -2.80
N TYR A 77 16.00 -16.26 -1.79
CA TYR A 77 16.59 -14.93 -1.95
C TYR A 77 18.05 -14.93 -1.48
N PRO A 78 19.01 -15.25 -2.37
CA PRO A 78 20.42 -15.41 -2.01
C PRO A 78 21.05 -14.12 -1.47
N ALA A 79 20.54 -12.96 -1.90
CA ALA A 79 20.99 -11.65 -1.45
C ALA A 79 21.00 -11.51 0.07
N VAL A 80 20.00 -12.08 0.76
CA VAL A 80 19.87 -11.86 2.21
C VAL A 80 20.94 -12.63 2.99
N LYS A 81 21.35 -13.81 2.51
CA LYS A 81 22.47 -14.56 3.08
C LYS A 81 23.80 -13.84 2.80
N ARG A 82 24.01 -13.37 1.57
CA ARG A 82 25.23 -12.65 1.17
C ARG A 82 25.43 -11.36 1.95
N ILE A 83 24.38 -10.58 2.21
CA ILE A 83 24.46 -9.38 3.06
C ILE A 83 25.00 -9.73 4.46
N LEU A 84 24.53 -10.82 5.07
CA LEU A 84 25.03 -11.24 6.39
C LEU A 84 26.51 -11.60 6.34
N GLN A 85 26.95 -12.33 5.31
CA GLN A 85 28.35 -12.70 5.13
C GLN A 85 29.27 -11.49 4.92
N VAL A 86 28.86 -10.52 4.10
CA VAL A 86 29.63 -9.28 3.85
C VAL A 86 29.80 -8.49 5.15
N VAL A 87 28.71 -8.29 5.90
CA VAL A 87 28.75 -7.54 7.17
C VAL A 87 29.58 -8.31 8.22
N GLU A 88 29.46 -9.63 8.26
CA GLU A 88 30.27 -10.47 9.13
C GLU A 88 31.76 -10.41 8.74
N ASN A 89 32.10 -10.42 7.45
CA ASN A 89 33.48 -10.28 7.04
C ASN A 89 34.06 -8.90 7.41
N GLY A 90 33.33 -7.82 7.10
CA GLY A 90 33.79 -6.45 7.37
C GLY A 90 33.99 -6.15 8.85
N LEU A 91 33.11 -6.68 9.72
CA LEU A 91 33.25 -6.51 11.16
C LEU A 91 34.36 -7.41 11.75
N ALA A 92 34.72 -8.54 11.13
CA ALA A 92 35.75 -9.45 11.64
C ALA A 92 37.17 -9.10 11.16
N HIS A 93 37.31 -8.70 9.90
CA HIS A 93 38.60 -8.49 9.23
C HIS A 93 38.84 -7.04 8.81
N GLY A 94 37.97 -6.11 9.23
CA GLY A 94 38.07 -4.69 8.93
C GLY A 94 37.38 -4.27 7.63
N CYS A 95 37.21 -2.95 7.48
CA CYS A 95 36.38 -2.35 6.43
C CYS A 95 36.86 -2.68 5.01
N SER A 96 38.18 -2.67 4.76
CA SER A 96 38.74 -2.96 3.43
C SER A 96 38.39 -4.38 2.96
N SER A 97 38.47 -5.37 3.85
CA SER A 97 38.06 -6.76 3.55
C SER A 97 36.54 -6.84 3.32
N GLY A 98 35.76 -6.11 4.11
CA GLY A 98 34.32 -5.98 3.94
C GLY A 98 33.92 -5.44 2.57
N TYR A 99 34.55 -4.35 2.11
CA TYR A 99 34.27 -3.77 0.78
C TYR A 99 34.68 -4.69 -0.37
N ALA A 100 35.80 -5.40 -0.24
CA ALA A 100 36.22 -6.37 -1.25
C ALA A 100 35.20 -7.53 -1.37
N GLU A 101 34.70 -8.04 -0.24
CA GLU A 101 33.67 -9.07 -0.23
C GLU A 101 32.31 -8.53 -0.70
N GLU A 102 31.98 -7.28 -0.39
CA GLU A 102 30.79 -6.60 -0.90
C GLU A 102 30.80 -6.53 -2.43
N ALA A 103 31.91 -6.10 -3.03
CA ALA A 103 32.06 -6.00 -4.48
C ALA A 103 31.91 -7.37 -5.16
N ARG A 104 32.53 -8.42 -4.60
CA ARG A 104 32.39 -9.80 -5.08
C ARG A 104 30.95 -10.28 -5.00
N ALA A 105 30.35 -10.18 -3.81
CA ALA A 105 28.98 -10.61 -3.57
C ALA A 105 27.98 -9.86 -4.46
N PHE A 106 28.19 -8.56 -4.67
CA PHE A 106 27.39 -7.76 -5.58
C PHE A 106 27.48 -8.28 -7.02
N GLY A 107 28.69 -8.51 -7.53
CA GLY A 107 28.90 -9.06 -8.89
C GLY A 107 28.19 -10.40 -9.10
N GLU A 108 28.34 -11.33 -8.16
CA GLU A 108 27.65 -12.62 -8.21
C GLU A 108 26.12 -12.48 -8.18
N LEU A 109 25.61 -11.66 -7.26
CA LEU A 109 24.16 -11.46 -7.11
C LEU A 109 23.57 -10.73 -8.32
N ALA A 110 24.28 -9.77 -8.90
CA ALA A 110 23.83 -9.03 -10.08
C ALA A 110 23.56 -9.97 -11.27
N MET A 111 24.36 -11.02 -11.40
CA MET A 111 24.26 -12.04 -12.45
C MET A 111 23.31 -13.20 -12.11
N SER A 112 22.72 -13.22 -10.91
CA SER A 112 21.78 -14.28 -10.52
C SER A 112 20.42 -14.18 -11.22
N PRO A 113 19.74 -15.31 -11.50
CA PRO A 113 18.41 -15.30 -12.12
C PRO A 113 17.36 -14.61 -11.23
N GLN A 114 17.51 -14.70 -9.90
CA GLN A 114 16.61 -14.01 -8.95
C GLN A 114 16.73 -12.50 -9.06
N SER A 115 17.96 -11.98 -9.19
CA SER A 115 18.21 -10.55 -9.37
C SER A 115 17.67 -10.07 -10.72
N GLN A 116 17.85 -10.85 -11.78
CA GLN A 116 17.26 -10.56 -13.09
C GLN A 116 15.72 -10.48 -13.02
N ALA A 117 15.07 -11.45 -12.39
CA ALA A 117 13.61 -11.49 -12.24
C ALA A 117 13.08 -10.33 -11.38
N LEU A 118 13.77 -9.97 -10.29
CA LEU A 118 13.36 -8.82 -9.47
C LEU A 118 13.52 -7.49 -10.21
N ARG A 119 14.56 -7.34 -11.03
CA ARG A 119 14.73 -6.16 -11.89
C ARG A 119 13.67 -6.11 -12.98
N SER A 120 13.31 -7.24 -13.61
CA SER A 120 12.25 -7.25 -14.63
C SER A 120 10.90 -6.82 -14.05
N ILE A 121 10.55 -7.28 -12.84
CA ILE A 121 9.35 -6.82 -12.11
C ILE A 121 9.41 -5.32 -11.83
N PHE A 122 10.59 -4.79 -11.42
CA PHE A 122 10.78 -3.37 -11.17
C PHE A 122 10.54 -2.53 -12.44
N PHE A 123 11.13 -2.92 -13.57
CA PHE A 123 10.94 -2.22 -14.84
C PHE A 123 9.51 -2.33 -15.33
N ALA A 124 8.92 -3.52 -15.34
CA ALA A 124 7.51 -3.71 -15.71
C ALA A 124 6.57 -2.84 -14.86
N SER A 125 6.79 -2.77 -13.54
CA SER A 125 6.01 -1.90 -12.65
C SER A 125 6.23 -0.41 -12.89
N THR A 126 7.41 -0.02 -13.39
CA THR A 126 7.74 1.37 -13.70
C THR A 126 7.15 1.79 -15.03
N ASP A 127 7.16 0.91 -16.01
CA ASP A 127 6.59 1.15 -17.34
C ASP A 127 5.06 1.19 -17.28
N LEU A 128 4.42 0.28 -16.51
CA LEU A 128 2.98 0.33 -16.24
C LEU A 128 2.51 1.63 -15.57
N LYS A 129 3.38 2.32 -14.81
CA LYS A 129 3.04 3.63 -14.21
C LYS A 129 3.10 4.79 -15.20
N LYS A 130 3.82 4.60 -16.31
CA LYS A 130 3.96 5.60 -17.39
C LYS A 130 2.92 5.38 -18.49
N ASP A 131 2.40 4.16 -18.60
CA ASP A 131 1.32 3.81 -19.52
C ASP A 131 0.01 4.50 -19.06
N PRO A 132 -0.55 5.43 -19.86
CA PRO A 132 -1.82 6.06 -19.53
C PRO A 132 -3.02 5.10 -19.65
N GLY A 133 -2.84 3.91 -20.26
CA GLY A 133 -3.87 2.90 -20.48
C GLY A 133 -4.86 3.21 -21.61
N ALA A 134 -4.96 4.47 -22.02
CA ALA A 134 -5.73 4.93 -23.17
C ALA A 134 -5.12 6.22 -23.75
N GLU A 135 -5.40 6.51 -25.02
CA GLU A 135 -5.02 7.78 -25.65
C GLU A 135 -5.79 8.97 -25.06
N ALA A 136 -7.03 8.74 -24.62
CA ALA A 136 -7.85 9.75 -23.98
C ALA A 136 -7.40 10.01 -22.53
N GLY A 137 -7.38 11.28 -22.14
CA GLY A 137 -7.13 11.67 -20.75
C GLY A 137 -8.24 11.21 -19.80
N PRO A 138 -7.94 11.05 -18.50
CA PRO A 138 -8.93 10.62 -17.52
C PRO A 138 -10.04 11.67 -17.36
N GLY A 139 -11.29 11.22 -17.29
CA GLY A 139 -12.44 12.06 -16.94
C GLY A 139 -12.41 12.50 -15.46
N PRO A 140 -13.20 13.52 -15.09
CA PRO A 140 -13.29 13.97 -13.71
C PRO A 140 -13.92 12.88 -12.82
N LEU A 141 -13.26 12.57 -11.70
CA LEU A 141 -13.77 11.66 -10.68
C LEU A 141 -13.86 12.40 -9.34
N ARG A 142 -15.09 12.74 -8.94
CA ARG A 142 -15.37 13.57 -7.75
C ARG A 142 -16.09 12.77 -6.68
N SER A 143 -16.97 11.85 -7.05
CA SER A 143 -17.68 11.01 -6.08
C SER A 143 -18.09 9.65 -6.64
N VAL A 144 -18.16 8.66 -5.74
CA VAL A 144 -18.40 7.26 -6.08
C VAL A 144 -19.62 6.73 -5.32
N ALA A 145 -20.35 5.81 -5.94
CA ALA A 145 -21.32 4.97 -5.25
C ALA A 145 -20.87 3.50 -5.25
N VAL A 146 -21.30 2.75 -4.25
CA VAL A 146 -21.06 1.31 -4.15
C VAL A 146 -22.38 0.59 -3.94
N LEU A 147 -22.70 -0.39 -4.78
CA LEU A 147 -23.85 -1.27 -4.60
C LEU A 147 -23.41 -2.51 -3.82
N GLY A 148 -24.02 -2.73 -2.66
CA GLY A 148 -23.67 -3.77 -1.70
C GLY A 148 -22.83 -3.22 -0.54
N GLY A 149 -23.32 -3.39 0.69
CA GLY A 149 -22.64 -3.06 1.94
C GLY A 149 -21.93 -4.27 2.59
N GLY A 150 -21.89 -5.40 1.90
CA GLY A 150 -21.18 -6.60 2.35
C GLY A 150 -19.66 -6.40 2.47
N LEU A 151 -18.95 -7.49 2.70
CA LEU A 151 -17.50 -7.48 2.94
C LEU A 151 -16.69 -6.79 1.82
N MET A 152 -17.01 -7.10 0.55
CA MET A 152 -16.35 -6.49 -0.60
C MET A 152 -16.71 -5.00 -0.74
N GLY A 153 -18.01 -4.68 -0.72
CA GLY A 153 -18.46 -3.30 -0.85
C GLY A 153 -17.95 -2.38 0.27
N GLY A 154 -17.87 -2.86 1.51
CA GLY A 154 -17.25 -2.14 2.61
C GLY A 154 -15.75 -1.91 2.42
N GLY A 155 -15.03 -2.90 1.88
CA GLY A 155 -13.62 -2.76 1.51
C GLY A 155 -13.40 -1.73 0.40
N ILE A 156 -14.20 -1.79 -0.67
CA ILE A 156 -14.15 -0.85 -1.79
C ILE A 156 -14.46 0.57 -1.30
N ALA A 157 -15.50 0.74 -0.47
CA ALA A 157 -15.85 2.03 0.11
C ALA A 157 -14.72 2.59 0.97
N TYR A 158 -14.12 1.76 1.82
CA TYR A 158 -12.98 2.16 2.65
C TYR A 158 -11.79 2.63 1.81
N VAL A 159 -11.37 1.86 0.80
CA VAL A 159 -10.22 2.22 -0.05
C VAL A 159 -10.51 3.49 -0.83
N THR A 160 -11.71 3.60 -1.42
CA THR A 160 -12.13 4.77 -2.20
C THR A 160 -12.12 6.04 -1.35
N ALA A 161 -12.68 5.99 -0.13
CA ALA A 161 -12.70 7.14 0.76
C ALA A 161 -11.31 7.46 1.35
N CYS A 162 -10.60 6.47 1.88
CA CYS A 162 -9.40 6.71 2.68
C CYS A 162 -8.11 6.82 1.85
N LYS A 163 -8.05 6.16 0.69
CA LYS A 163 -6.91 6.22 -0.23
C LYS A 163 -7.20 7.12 -1.43
N GLY A 164 -8.42 7.06 -1.97
CA GLY A 164 -8.85 7.94 -3.05
C GLY A 164 -9.21 9.35 -2.58
N GLY A 165 -9.58 9.54 -1.31
CA GLY A 165 -10.03 10.85 -0.81
C GLY A 165 -11.39 11.27 -1.36
N LEU A 166 -12.18 10.32 -1.87
CA LEU A 166 -13.45 10.58 -2.57
C LEU A 166 -14.66 10.27 -1.67
N PRO A 167 -15.71 11.11 -1.70
CA PRO A 167 -16.99 10.77 -1.08
C PRO A 167 -17.61 9.51 -1.68
N VAL A 168 -18.02 8.58 -0.81
CA VAL A 168 -18.64 7.31 -1.17
C VAL A 168 -20.05 7.23 -0.62
N ARG A 169 -21.00 6.79 -1.45
CA ARG A 169 -22.36 6.46 -1.02
C ARG A 169 -22.66 4.99 -1.25
N ILE A 170 -22.85 4.25 -0.16
CA ILE A 170 -23.12 2.82 -0.18
C ILE A 170 -24.63 2.61 -0.25
N LYS A 171 -25.10 1.87 -1.25
CA LYS A 171 -26.47 1.35 -1.28
C LYS A 171 -26.48 -0.10 -0.87
N ASP A 172 -27.35 -0.46 0.08
CA ASP A 172 -27.68 -1.86 0.39
C ASP A 172 -29.20 -2.00 0.51
N ILE A 173 -29.72 -3.22 0.34
CA ILE A 173 -31.14 -3.50 0.54
C ILE A 173 -31.56 -3.39 2.02
N GLN A 174 -30.62 -3.54 2.95
CA GLN A 174 -30.88 -3.49 4.38
C GLN A 174 -29.89 -2.56 5.11
N PRO A 175 -30.35 -1.80 6.13
CA PRO A 175 -29.46 -0.99 6.97
C PRO A 175 -28.30 -1.78 7.60
N ARG A 176 -28.49 -3.09 7.80
CA ARG A 176 -27.46 -3.99 8.33
C ARG A 176 -26.21 -4.04 7.44
N GLY A 177 -26.37 -4.08 6.12
CA GLY A 177 -25.23 -4.08 5.18
C GLY A 177 -24.46 -2.77 5.25
N ILE A 178 -25.17 -1.64 5.25
CA ILE A 178 -24.57 -0.31 5.41
C ILE A 178 -23.77 -0.20 6.71
N ASN A 179 -24.38 -0.60 7.83
CA ASN A 179 -23.74 -0.58 9.14
C ASN A 179 -22.50 -1.47 9.20
N HIS A 180 -22.52 -2.61 8.52
CA HIS A 180 -21.35 -3.47 8.39
C HIS A 180 -20.18 -2.75 7.70
N ALA A 181 -20.42 -2.11 6.54
CA ALA A 181 -19.39 -1.37 5.81
C ALA A 181 -18.84 -0.16 6.59
N LEU A 182 -19.71 0.58 7.29
CA LEU A 182 -19.29 1.70 8.15
C LEU A 182 -18.44 1.19 9.32
N LYS A 183 -18.86 0.11 9.99
CA LYS A 183 -18.10 -0.50 11.07
C LYS A 183 -16.74 -1.02 10.60
N TYR A 184 -16.70 -1.68 9.44
CA TYR A 184 -15.46 -2.18 8.85
C TYR A 184 -14.44 -1.04 8.63
N SER A 185 -14.89 0.07 8.05
CA SER A 185 -14.07 1.26 7.84
C SER A 185 -13.59 1.86 9.17
N TRP A 186 -14.50 1.98 10.15
CA TRP A 186 -14.16 2.46 11.49
C TRP A 186 -13.09 1.62 12.17
N ASP A 187 -13.23 0.29 12.17
CA ASP A 187 -12.28 -0.61 12.83
C ASP A 187 -10.87 -0.49 12.24
N LEU A 188 -10.76 -0.39 10.90
CA LEU A 188 -9.49 -0.22 10.21
C LEU A 188 -8.82 1.11 10.55
N LEU A 189 -9.57 2.21 10.53
CA LEU A 189 -9.03 3.53 10.86
C LEU A 189 -8.69 3.64 12.36
N ASN A 190 -9.54 3.10 13.22
CA ASN A 190 -9.30 3.10 14.67
C ASN A 190 -8.06 2.25 15.03
N LYS A 191 -7.80 1.15 14.31
CA LYS A 191 -6.54 0.40 14.43
C LYS A 191 -5.32 1.28 14.09
N GLN A 192 -5.40 2.13 13.06
CA GLN A 192 -4.32 3.06 12.72
C GLN A 192 -4.12 4.14 13.77
N VAL A 193 -5.22 4.66 14.35
CA VAL A 193 -5.18 5.61 15.47
C VAL A 193 -4.49 5.00 16.68
N ARG A 194 -4.88 3.77 17.07
CA ARG A 194 -4.23 3.03 18.16
C ARG A 194 -2.74 2.79 17.92
N GLN A 195 -2.35 2.59 16.66
CA GLN A 195 -0.96 2.44 16.24
C GLN A 195 -0.20 3.78 16.09
N ARG A 196 -0.84 4.92 16.42
CA ARG A 196 -0.30 6.27 16.28
C ARG A 196 0.14 6.60 14.84
N ARG A 197 -0.54 5.99 13.85
CA ARG A 197 -0.30 6.22 12.42
C ARG A 197 -1.27 7.23 11.81
N LEU A 198 -2.37 7.53 12.50
CA LEU A 198 -3.44 8.43 12.10
C LEU A 198 -3.92 9.20 13.33
N ARG A 199 -4.26 10.48 13.20
CA ARG A 199 -4.87 11.26 14.29
C ARG A 199 -6.38 10.97 14.39
N PRO A 200 -7.00 11.03 15.58
CA PRO A 200 -8.46 10.85 15.70
C PRO A 200 -9.28 11.77 14.78
N VAL A 201 -8.88 13.04 14.66
CA VAL A 201 -9.55 14.01 13.78
C VAL A 201 -9.46 13.62 12.29
N GLU A 202 -8.36 12.98 11.88
CA GLU A 202 -8.18 12.50 10.51
C GLU A 202 -9.04 11.26 10.23
N ARG A 203 -9.18 10.35 11.22
CA ARG A 203 -10.14 9.24 11.15
C ARG A 203 -11.55 9.78 10.95
N ASP A 204 -11.97 10.76 11.76
CA ASP A 204 -13.34 11.27 11.71
C ASP A 204 -13.61 11.97 10.37
N ARG A 205 -12.63 12.71 9.84
CA ARG A 205 -12.69 13.30 8.49
C ARG A 205 -12.82 12.24 7.40
N GLN A 206 -12.10 11.13 7.49
CA GLN A 206 -12.18 10.02 6.52
C GLN A 206 -13.51 9.28 6.63
N MET A 207 -14.03 9.06 7.85
CA MET A 207 -15.34 8.45 8.05
C MET A 207 -16.47 9.31 7.50
N ALA A 208 -16.37 10.64 7.59
CA ALA A 208 -17.36 11.56 7.04
C ALA A 208 -17.49 11.49 5.50
N LEU A 209 -16.52 10.90 4.80
CA LEU A 209 -16.62 10.66 3.36
C LEU A 209 -17.54 9.48 3.02
N ILE A 210 -17.87 8.60 3.97
CA ILE A 210 -18.64 7.38 3.73
C ILE A 210 -20.05 7.57 4.27
N SER A 211 -21.05 7.49 3.39
CA SER A 211 -22.46 7.53 3.73
C SER A 211 -23.19 6.30 3.19
N GLY A 212 -24.36 6.01 3.74
CA GLY A 212 -25.20 4.90 3.29
C GLY A 212 -26.61 5.33 2.92
N THR A 213 -27.28 4.53 2.12
CA THR A 213 -28.70 4.63 1.81
C THR A 213 -29.30 3.27 1.47
N THR A 214 -30.62 3.11 1.62
CA THR A 214 -31.35 1.90 1.20
C THR A 214 -31.97 2.03 -0.19
N ASP A 215 -31.89 3.21 -0.80
CA ASP A 215 -32.42 3.54 -2.11
C ASP A 215 -31.34 4.14 -3.03
N TYR A 216 -31.73 4.78 -4.14
CA TYR A 216 -30.81 5.43 -5.07
C TYR A 216 -30.64 6.95 -4.81
N GLN A 217 -31.10 7.47 -3.67
CA GLN A 217 -30.93 8.88 -3.36
C GLN A 217 -29.46 9.27 -3.35
N GLY A 218 -29.14 10.34 -4.07
CA GLY A 218 -27.77 10.86 -4.21
C GLY A 218 -26.91 10.20 -5.28
N PHE A 219 -27.48 9.30 -6.11
CA PHE A 219 -26.78 8.66 -7.23
C PHE A 219 -26.64 9.56 -8.47
N ALA A 220 -27.56 10.51 -8.67
CA ALA A 220 -27.55 11.43 -9.81
C ALA A 220 -26.26 12.27 -9.95
N HIS A 221 -25.47 12.39 -8.89
CA HIS A 221 -24.21 13.16 -8.87
C HIS A 221 -22.95 12.28 -8.76
N ARG A 222 -23.09 10.96 -8.91
CA ARG A 222 -21.98 10.01 -8.81
C ARG A 222 -21.37 9.80 -10.18
N ASP A 223 -20.05 9.95 -10.27
CA ASP A 223 -19.37 9.80 -11.55
C ASP A 223 -19.17 8.31 -11.88
N VAL A 224 -19.00 7.45 -10.85
CA VAL A 224 -18.87 5.99 -10.98
C VAL A 224 -19.72 5.28 -9.93
N VAL A 225 -20.43 4.23 -10.33
CA VAL A 225 -21.10 3.27 -9.45
C VAL A 225 -20.41 1.92 -9.55
N ILE A 226 -19.87 1.44 -8.43
CA ILE A 226 -19.19 0.15 -8.34
C ILE A 226 -20.14 -0.89 -7.77
N GLU A 227 -20.45 -1.92 -8.54
CA GLU A 227 -21.31 -3.02 -8.13
C GLU A 227 -20.50 -4.14 -7.46
N ALA A 228 -20.86 -4.50 -6.23
CA ALA A 228 -20.21 -5.54 -5.43
C ALA A 228 -21.25 -6.41 -4.68
N VAL A 229 -22.23 -6.92 -5.43
CA VAL A 229 -23.29 -7.82 -4.96
C VAL A 229 -23.08 -9.25 -5.45
N PHE A 230 -24.05 -10.12 -5.19
CA PHE A 230 -24.00 -11.53 -5.57
C PHE A 230 -23.81 -11.73 -7.09
N GLU A 231 -23.16 -12.84 -7.44
CA GLU A 231 -22.95 -13.26 -8.83
C GLU A 231 -24.25 -13.82 -9.43
N ASP A 232 -25.19 -12.93 -9.72
CA ASP A 232 -26.44 -13.21 -10.41
C ASP A 232 -26.60 -12.24 -11.59
N LEU A 233 -26.67 -12.79 -12.81
CA LEU A 233 -26.68 -11.99 -14.04
C LEU A 233 -27.92 -11.08 -14.11
N ALA A 234 -29.11 -11.62 -13.81
CA ALA A 234 -30.36 -10.89 -13.87
C ALA A 234 -30.40 -9.74 -12.85
N LEU A 235 -29.84 -9.94 -11.66
CA LEU A 235 -29.66 -8.91 -10.65
C LEU A 235 -28.74 -7.80 -11.14
N LYS A 236 -27.57 -8.14 -11.70
CA LYS A 236 -26.60 -7.15 -12.19
C LYS A 236 -27.15 -6.36 -13.38
N GLN A 237 -27.82 -7.01 -14.33
CA GLN A 237 -28.51 -6.34 -15.44
C GLN A 237 -29.58 -5.36 -14.94
N ARG A 238 -30.40 -5.77 -13.95
CA ARG A 238 -31.36 -4.85 -13.31
C ARG A 238 -30.67 -3.67 -12.65
N MET A 239 -29.56 -3.89 -11.95
CA MET A 239 -28.79 -2.80 -11.33
C MET A 239 -28.20 -1.84 -12.36
N VAL A 240 -27.77 -2.33 -13.53
CA VAL A 240 -27.37 -1.45 -14.64
C VAL A 240 -28.53 -0.55 -15.03
N SER A 241 -29.72 -1.10 -15.30
CA SER A 241 -30.90 -0.30 -15.67
C SER A 241 -31.31 0.70 -14.57
N GLU A 242 -31.26 0.30 -13.30
CA GLU A 242 -31.55 1.20 -12.18
C GLU A 242 -30.52 2.34 -12.09
N VAL A 243 -29.23 2.05 -12.26
CA VAL A 243 -28.19 3.09 -12.30
C VAL A 243 -28.37 3.99 -13.52
N GLU A 244 -28.80 3.46 -14.65
CA GLU A 244 -29.10 4.29 -15.82
C GLU A 244 -30.26 5.26 -15.60
N GLN A 245 -31.24 4.87 -14.77
CA GLN A 245 -32.41 5.66 -14.41
C GLN A 245 -32.12 6.71 -13.33
N TYR A 246 -31.37 6.34 -12.28
CA TYR A 246 -31.15 7.21 -11.10
C TYR A 246 -29.78 7.91 -11.08
N GLY A 247 -28.84 7.46 -11.92
CA GLY A 247 -27.53 8.05 -12.11
C GLY A 247 -27.55 9.24 -13.06
N GLY A 248 -26.41 9.89 -13.19
CA GLY A 248 -26.21 10.92 -14.21
C GLY A 248 -26.03 10.31 -15.61
N PRO A 249 -26.20 11.10 -16.68
CA PRO A 249 -26.05 10.62 -18.05
C PRO A 249 -24.62 10.17 -18.39
N GLN A 250 -23.63 10.59 -17.60
CA GLN A 250 -22.21 10.25 -17.74
C GLN A 250 -21.71 9.28 -16.66
N THR A 251 -22.62 8.74 -15.83
CA THR A 251 -22.25 7.82 -14.76
C THR A 251 -21.79 6.48 -15.34
N ILE A 252 -20.59 6.05 -14.96
CA ILE A 252 -20.04 4.74 -15.33
C ILE A 252 -20.56 3.69 -14.36
N PHE A 253 -21.05 2.56 -14.88
CA PHE A 253 -21.33 1.36 -14.09
C PHE A 253 -20.13 0.42 -14.15
N ALA A 254 -19.55 0.10 -13.00
CA ALA A 254 -18.37 -0.74 -12.91
C ALA A 254 -18.70 -2.00 -12.09
N SER A 255 -18.70 -3.18 -12.73
CA SER A 255 -18.95 -4.44 -12.01
C SER A 255 -17.68 -5.02 -11.41
N ASN A 256 -17.75 -5.40 -10.13
CA ASN A 256 -16.73 -6.19 -9.45
C ASN A 256 -16.90 -7.70 -9.68
N THR A 257 -17.65 -8.11 -10.71
CA THR A 257 -17.85 -9.53 -11.03
C THR A 257 -16.52 -10.25 -11.22
N SER A 258 -16.48 -11.52 -10.79
CA SER A 258 -15.31 -12.40 -10.97
C SER A 258 -15.50 -13.44 -12.06
N SER A 259 -16.74 -13.64 -12.53
CA SER A 259 -17.09 -14.77 -13.40
C SER A 259 -18.02 -14.43 -14.56
N LEU A 260 -18.79 -13.35 -14.46
CA LEU A 260 -19.74 -12.98 -15.51
C LEU A 260 -19.05 -12.09 -16.55
N PRO A 261 -19.20 -12.38 -17.86
CA PRO A 261 -18.72 -11.48 -18.91
C PRO A 261 -19.39 -10.10 -18.80
N ILE A 262 -18.60 -9.04 -18.92
CA ILE A 262 -19.11 -7.65 -18.87
C ILE A 262 -20.11 -7.40 -20.01
N GLY A 263 -19.91 -8.01 -21.17
CA GLY A 263 -20.85 -7.94 -22.29
C GLY A 263 -22.24 -8.47 -21.93
N ASP A 264 -22.33 -9.56 -21.16
CA ASP A 264 -23.61 -10.13 -20.73
C ASP A 264 -24.32 -9.21 -19.73
N ILE A 265 -23.56 -8.60 -18.81
CA ILE A 265 -24.08 -7.61 -17.86
C ILE A 265 -24.60 -6.38 -18.61
N ALA A 266 -23.92 -5.97 -19.67
CA ALA A 266 -24.26 -4.80 -20.48
C ALA A 266 -25.35 -5.07 -21.56
N ALA A 267 -25.79 -6.31 -21.75
CA ALA A 267 -26.61 -6.72 -22.90
C ALA A 267 -27.94 -5.96 -23.05
N HIS A 268 -28.50 -5.46 -21.95
CA HIS A 268 -29.75 -4.69 -21.91
C HIS A 268 -29.56 -3.23 -21.48
N ALA A 269 -28.30 -2.78 -21.42
CA ALA A 269 -27.98 -1.40 -21.08
C ALA A 269 -28.41 -0.46 -22.22
N SER A 270 -28.99 0.68 -21.87
CA SER A 270 -29.22 1.79 -22.81
C SER A 270 -27.89 2.41 -23.26
N ARG A 271 -26.86 2.31 -22.41
CA ARG A 271 -25.52 2.90 -22.60
C ARG A 271 -24.44 1.85 -22.30
N PRO A 272 -24.31 0.78 -23.12
CA PRO A 272 -23.39 -0.33 -22.85
C PRO A 272 -21.92 0.11 -22.82
N GLY A 273 -21.54 1.17 -23.53
CA GLY A 273 -20.18 1.75 -23.48
C GLY A 273 -19.79 2.35 -22.12
N GLN A 274 -20.74 2.53 -21.20
CA GLN A 274 -20.50 2.99 -19.82
C GLN A 274 -20.48 1.83 -18.81
N VAL A 275 -20.59 0.57 -19.26
CA VAL A 275 -20.54 -0.62 -18.42
C VAL A 275 -19.14 -1.24 -18.54
N ILE A 276 -18.39 -1.23 -17.43
CA ILE A 276 -17.01 -1.72 -17.39
C ILE A 276 -16.81 -2.79 -16.31
N GLY A 277 -15.73 -3.55 -16.44
CA GLY A 277 -15.23 -4.39 -15.35
C GLY A 277 -14.24 -3.62 -14.47
N LEU A 278 -14.44 -3.68 -13.15
CA LEU A 278 -13.49 -3.15 -12.17
C LEU A 278 -13.33 -4.18 -11.04
N HIS A 279 -12.46 -5.15 -11.28
CA HIS A 279 -12.28 -6.32 -10.42
C HIS A 279 -11.30 -6.04 -9.28
N PHE A 280 -11.83 -6.02 -8.05
CA PHE A 280 -11.07 -5.93 -6.82
C PHE A 280 -10.81 -7.33 -6.25
N PHE A 281 -9.59 -7.54 -5.78
CA PHE A 281 -9.23 -8.74 -5.04
C PHE A 281 -9.45 -8.55 -3.55
N GLN A 282 -10.13 -9.49 -2.92
CA GLN A 282 -10.24 -9.51 -1.47
C GLN A 282 -8.88 -9.89 -0.85
N SER A 283 -8.28 -8.99 -0.09
CA SER A 283 -7.11 -9.35 0.73
C SER A 283 -7.61 -10.17 1.92
N GLY A 284 -7.42 -11.49 1.88
CA GLY A 284 -7.72 -12.36 3.01
C GLY A 284 -6.86 -12.00 4.22
N GLY A 285 -7.36 -11.15 5.12
CA GLY A 285 -6.93 -10.94 6.52
C GLY A 285 -5.47 -10.56 6.80
N LYS A 286 -4.56 -10.59 5.82
CA LYS A 286 -3.13 -10.30 6.01
C LYS A 286 -2.87 -8.86 5.62
N ASN A 287 -3.03 -7.97 6.62
CA ASN A 287 -2.48 -6.62 6.67
C ASN A 287 -2.10 -6.04 5.29
N ALA A 288 -3.08 -5.53 4.55
CA ALA A 288 -2.86 -4.54 3.49
C ALA A 288 -2.39 -3.22 4.14
N ALA A 289 -1.17 -3.27 4.65
CA ALA A 289 -0.36 -2.16 5.13
C ALA A 289 1.09 -2.50 4.73
N GLY A 290 1.27 -2.65 3.41
CA GLY A 290 2.56 -2.37 2.76
C GLY A 290 2.66 -0.87 2.54
#